data_AF-A0A7W1PQY6-F1
#
_entry.id   AF-A0A7W1PQY6-F1
#
_cell.length_a   1.000
_cell.length_b   1.000
_cell.length_c   1.000
_cell.angle_alpha   90.00
_cell.angle_beta   90.00
_cell.angle_gamma   90.00
#
_symmetry.space_group_name_H-M   'P 1'
#
loop_
_entity.id
_entity.type
_entity.pdbx_description
1 polymer ?
#
loop_
_entity_poly.entity_id
_entity_poly.type
_entity_poly.pdbx_seq_one_letter_code
_entity_poly.pdbx_strand_id
1 'polypeptide(L)' 'SYYFALVHAGLGERDQALRYLERAYEERSTVLAYLLIDPRLAPLRDDARFLALARRLGEE' A
#
# COMPACT_ATOMS: atom_id res chain seq x y z
N SER A 1 -7.08 -2.86 6.97
CA SER A 1 -5.89 -2.01 7.19
C SER A 1 -5.60 -0.95 6.12
N TYR A 2 -6.10 -1.08 4.89
CA TYR A 2 -5.82 -0.14 3.77
C TYR A 2 -6.11 1.35 4.04
N TYR A 3 -7.26 1.70 4.63
CA TYR A 3 -7.60 3.11 4.86
C TYR A 3 -6.65 3.82 5.84
N PHE A 4 -6.09 3.10 6.82
CA PHE A 4 -5.04 3.64 7.68
C PHE A 4 -3.77 3.95 6.88
N ALA A 5 -3.41 3.08 5.93
CA ALA A 5 -2.28 3.37 5.04
C ALA A 5 -2.46 4.69 4.28
N LEU A 6 -3.67 4.99 3.83
CA LEU A 6 -3.97 6.25 3.15
C LEU A 6 -3.84 7.48 4.06
N VAL A 7 -4.29 7.36 5.32
CA VAL A 7 -4.13 8.44 6.32
C VAL A 7 -2.64 8.72 6.54
N HIS A 8 -1.85 7.67 6.82
CA HIS A 8 -0.42 7.82 7.05
C HIS A 8 0.34 8.28 5.80
N ALA A 9 -0.09 7.86 4.59
CA ALA A 9 0.46 8.37 3.33
C ALA A 9 0.21 9.88 3.17
N GLY A 10 -0.99 10.34 3.50
CA GLY A 10 -1.34 11.77 3.49
C GLY A 10 -0.59 12.60 4.53
N LEU A 11 -0.20 11.99 5.66
CA LEU A 11 0.64 12.60 6.69
C LEU A 11 2.15 12.57 6.36
N GLY A 12 2.55 11.92 5.26
CA GLY A 12 3.96 11.72 4.91
C GLY A 12 4.67 10.65 5.74
N GLU A 13 3.94 9.90 6.56
CA GLU A 13 4.44 8.85 7.44
C GLU A 13 4.61 7.53 6.67
N ARG A 14 5.56 7.54 5.71
CA ARG A 14 5.77 6.46 4.72
C ARG A 14 5.89 5.07 5.34
N ASP A 15 6.69 4.93 6.40
CA ASP A 15 6.91 3.63 7.06
C ASP A 15 5.64 3.05 7.69
N GLN A 16 4.80 3.90 8.30
CA GLN A 16 3.55 3.47 8.90
C GLN A 16 2.53 3.13 7.81
N ALA A 17 2.49 3.91 6.73
CA ALA A 17 1.63 3.63 5.58
C ALA A 17 1.95 2.26 4.97
N LEU A 18 3.22 1.97 4.70
CA LEU A 18 3.66 0.70 4.12
C LEU A 18 3.37 -0.49 5.04
N ARG A 19 3.55 -0.34 6.36
CA ARG A 19 3.16 -1.38 7.33
C ARG A 19 1.66 -1.71 7.25
N TYR A 20 0.80 -0.71 7.09
CA TYR A 20 -0.63 -0.95 6.93
C TYR A 20 -1.00 -1.56 5.58
N LEU A 21 -0.23 -1.30 4.52
CA LEU A 21 -0.40 -1.95 3.22
C LEU A 21 0.00 -3.43 3.26
N GLU A 22 1.13 -3.78 3.88
CA GLU A 22 1.55 -5.16 4.11
C GLU A 22 0.48 -5.92 4.92
N ARG A 23 -0.01 -5.31 6.00
CA ARG A 23 -1.10 -5.90 6.78
C ARG A 23 -2.37 -6.09 5.97
N ALA A 24 -2.72 -5.15 5.08
CA ALA A 24 -3.88 -5.31 4.20
C ALA A 24 -3.70 -6.49 3.22
N TYR A 25 -2.46 -6.83 2.87
CA TYR A 25 -2.14 -7.96 2.00
C TYR A 25 -2.23 -9.28 2.74
N GLU A 26 -1.72 -9.35 3.96
CA GLU A 26 -1.94 -10.49 4.87
C GLU A 26 -3.43 -10.73 5.14
N GLU A 27 -4.22 -9.66 5.26
CA GLU A 27 -5.68 -9.69 5.39
C GLU A 27 -6.40 -10.15 4.10
N ARG A 28 -5.68 -10.35 2.99
CA ARG A 28 -6.22 -10.62 1.64
C ARG A 28 -7.29 -9.59 1.25
N SER A 29 -7.06 -8.33 1.60
CA SER A 29 -8.04 -7.27 1.38
C SER A 29 -8.23 -7.01 -0.11
N THR A 30 -9.46 -7.14 -0.60
CA THR A 30 -9.80 -6.90 -2.01
C THR A 30 -9.54 -5.46 -2.47
N VAL A 31 -9.50 -4.51 -1.53
CA VAL A 31 -9.19 -3.10 -1.81
C VAL A 31 -7.76 -2.91 -2.31
N LEU A 32 -6.84 -3.84 -2.06
CA LEU A 32 -5.50 -3.80 -2.64
C LEU A 32 -5.47 -3.92 -4.16
N ALA A 33 -6.57 -4.32 -4.81
CA ALA A 33 -6.70 -4.22 -6.26
C ALA A 33 -6.49 -2.77 -6.78
N TYR A 34 -6.74 -1.76 -5.92
CA TYR A 34 -6.54 -0.36 -6.25
C TYR A 34 -5.12 0.16 -5.96
N LEU A 35 -4.21 -0.67 -5.44
CA LEU A 35 -2.89 -0.26 -4.96
C LEU A 35 -2.12 0.57 -6.00
N LEU A 36 -2.10 0.14 -7.27
CA LEU A 36 -1.35 0.80 -8.34
C LEU A 36 -2.04 2.02 -8.95
N ILE A 37 -3.35 2.16 -8.78
CA ILE A 37 -4.15 3.22 -9.42
C ILE A 37 -4.58 4.32 -8.46
N ASP A 38 -4.58 4.07 -7.15
CA ASP A 38 -4.95 5.07 -6.15
C ASP A 38 -3.93 6.24 -6.15
N PRO A 39 -4.36 7.48 -6.46
CA PRO A 39 -3.45 8.62 -6.51
C PRO A 39 -2.95 9.02 -5.12
N ARG A 40 -3.65 8.66 -4.04
CA ARG A 40 -3.24 8.96 -2.67
C ARG A 40 -1.99 8.18 -2.25
N LEU A 41 -1.69 7.09 -2.95
CA LEU A 41 -0.48 6.29 -2.75
C LEU A 41 0.69 6.76 -3.62
N ALA A 42 0.51 7.80 -4.44
CA ALA A 42 1.60 8.35 -5.27
C ALA A 42 2.89 8.62 -4.49
N PRO A 43 2.87 9.16 -3.24
CA PRO A 43 4.09 9.39 -2.46
C PRO A 43 4.84 8.13 -2.02
N LEU A 44 4.26 6.94 -2.20
CA LEU A 44 4.87 5.65 -1.83
C LEU A 44 5.38 4.85 -3.03
N ARG A 45 5.06 5.28 -4.27
CA ARG A 45 5.33 4.50 -5.49
C ARG A 45 6.82 4.34 -5.81
N ASP A 46 7.67 5.20 -5.25
CA ASP A 46 9.13 5.15 -5.35
C ASP A 46 9.76 4.24 -4.28
N ASP A 47 9.02 3.78 -3.27
CA ASP A 47 9.53 2.90 -2.22
C ASP A 47 9.65 1.45 -2.71
N ALA A 48 10.82 0.84 -2.50
CA ALA A 48 11.07 -0.55 -2.89
C ALA A 48 10.08 -1.54 -2.26
N ARG A 49 9.60 -1.27 -1.03
CA ARG A 49 8.60 -2.12 -0.35
C ARG A 49 7.24 -2.03 -1.03
N PHE A 50 6.87 -0.86 -1.51
CA PHE A 50 5.63 -0.67 -2.27
C PHE A 50 5.66 -1.49 -3.57
N LEU A 51 6.76 -1.42 -4.31
CA LEU A 51 6.94 -2.18 -5.55
C LEU A 51 6.95 -3.69 -5.29
N ALA A 52 7.60 -4.15 -4.22
CA ALA A 52 7.60 -5.55 -3.82
C ALA A 52 6.19 -6.05 -3.43
N LEU A 53 5.38 -5.21 -2.78
CA LEU A 53 3.99 -5.53 -2.49
C LEU A 53 3.13 -5.62 -3.75
N ALA A 54 3.26 -4.66 -4.67
CA ALA A 54 2.53 -4.68 -5.93
C ALA A 54 2.86 -5.90 -6.78
N ARG A 55 4.14 -6.33 -6.79
CA ARG A 55 4.56 -7.54 -7.50
C ARG A 55 3.91 -8.80 -6.92
N ARG A 56 3.89 -8.96 -5.60
CA ARG A 56 3.24 -10.10 -4.92
C ARG A 56 1.74 -10.18 -5.22
N LEU A 57 1.06 -9.04 -5.34
CA LEU A 57 -0.36 -9.00 -5.72
C LEU A 57 -0.63 -9.43 -7.17
N GLY A 58 0.34 -9.27 -8.08
CA GLY A 58 0.22 -9.69 -9.47
C GLY A 58 0.69 -11.12 -9.74
N GLU A 59 1.33 -11.77 -8.77
CA GLU A 59 1.80 -13.15 -8.86
C GLU A 59 0.81 -14.17 -8.25
N GLU A 60 -0.25 -13.70 -7.57
CA GLU A 60 -1.36 -14.52 -7.04
C GLU A 60 -2.54 -14.59 -8.03
#